data_AF-A0A6N2JP46-F1
#
_entry.id   AF-A0A6N2JP46-F1
#
_cell.length_a   1.000
_cell.length_b   1.000
_cell.length_c   1.000
_cell.angle_alpha   90.00
_cell.angle_beta   90.00
_cell.angle_gamma   90.00
#
_symmetry.space_group_name_H-M   'P 1'
#
loop_
_entity.id
_entity.type
_entity.pdbx_description
1 polymer ?
#
loop_
_entity_poly.entity_id
_entity_poly.type
_entity_poly.pdbx_seq_one_letter_code
_entity_poly.pdbx_strand_id
1 'polypeptide(L)'
;MFDLFLSLPVQTAQVQTIAQAQASTVYLSISTTQSTRQNCISYTAKNSTGRTVRDVQVNRRNSKGEIFQNYLIDSLAAGKTTSFDMCDSSFVNVEARQ
;
A
#
# COMPACT_ATOMS: atom_id res chain seq x y z
N MET A 1 37.81 53.84 19.45
CA MET A 1 38.03 52.60 18.68
C MET A 1 36.78 51.76 18.90
N PHE A 2 35.92 51.73 17.89
CA PHE A 2 34.59 51.11 17.93
C PHE A 2 34.74 49.63 17.57
N ASP A 3 34.44 48.72 18.50
CA ASP A 3 34.19 47.32 18.18
C ASP A 3 32.68 47.08 18.18
N LEU A 4 32.12 47.03 16.97
CA LEU A 4 30.76 46.55 16.72
C LEU A 4 30.76 45.02 16.82
N PHE A 5 30.25 44.48 17.93
CA PHE A 5 29.80 43.09 17.96
C PHE A 5 28.47 42.98 17.20
N LEU A 6 28.56 42.69 15.90
CA LEU A 6 27.44 42.27 15.07
C LEU A 6 27.00 40.87 15.49
N SER A 7 26.08 40.78 16.46
CA SER A 7 25.33 39.56 16.73
C SER A 7 24.36 39.32 15.58
N LEU A 8 24.72 38.43 14.65
CA LEU A 8 23.79 37.92 13.65
C LEU A 8 22.69 37.12 14.37
N PRO A 9 21.40 37.42 14.16
CA PRO A 9 20.37 36.48 14.53
C PRO A 9 20.51 35.25 13.64
N VAL A 10 20.88 34.11 14.22
CA VAL A 10 20.71 32.81 13.56
C VAL A 10 19.21 32.64 13.35
N GLN A 11 18.78 32.94 12.12
CA GLN A 11 17.46 32.62 11.63
C GLN A 11 17.37 31.10 11.68
N THR A 12 16.84 30.56 12.77
CA THR A 12 16.39 29.18 12.82
C THR A 12 15.24 29.11 11.83
N ALA A 13 15.58 28.86 10.57
CA ALA A 13 14.65 28.37 9.58
C ALA A 13 14.08 27.09 10.21
N GLN A 14 12.89 27.22 10.82
CA GLN A 14 12.07 26.09 11.16
C GLN A 14 11.79 25.42 9.82
N VAL A 15 12.64 24.47 9.46
CA VAL A 15 12.36 23.48 8.45
C VAL A 15 11.22 22.69 9.05
N GLN A 16 10.02 23.21 8.86
CA GLN A 16 8.77 22.52 9.08
C GLN A 16 8.83 21.41 8.05
N THR A 17 9.40 20.27 8.46
CA THR A 17 9.35 19.04 7.70
C THR A 17 7.87 18.74 7.58
N ILE A 18 7.27 19.18 6.48
CA ILE A 18 6.00 18.67 6.02
C ILE A 18 6.34 17.22 5.69
N ALA A 19 6.33 16.37 6.71
CA ALA A 19 6.13 14.96 6.55
C ALA A 19 4.76 14.87 5.89
N GLN A 20 4.74 14.92 4.56
CA GLN A 20 3.66 14.33 3.80
C GLN A 20 3.56 12.93 4.36
N ALA A 21 2.58 12.71 5.23
CA ALA A 21 2.28 11.39 5.75
C ALA A 21 1.97 10.55 4.53
N GLN A 22 2.99 9.84 4.03
CA GLN A 22 2.82 8.84 3.00
C GLN A 22 1.85 7.85 3.64
N ALA A 23 0.60 7.86 3.16
CA ALA A 23 -0.43 6.95 3.64
C ALA A 23 0.18 5.56 3.73
N SER A 24 0.21 4.97 4.92
CA SER A 24 1.00 3.77 5.17
C SER A 24 0.47 2.64 4.29
N THR A 25 1.32 2.08 3.44
CA THR A 25 0.96 0.90 2.65
C THR A 25 0.79 -0.28 3.60
N VAL A 26 -0.36 -0.95 3.52
CA VAL A 26 -0.66 -2.15 4.29
C VAL A 26 -0.86 -3.34 3.37
N TYR A 27 -0.28 -4.47 3.74
CA TYR A 27 -0.49 -5.73 3.06
C TYR A 27 -1.73 -6.41 3.62
N LEU A 28 -2.68 -6.73 2.74
CA LEU A 28 -3.86 -7.49 3.11
C LEU A 28 -3.51 -8.97 3.12
N SER A 29 -3.96 -9.68 4.15
CA SER A 29 -3.81 -11.14 4.23
C SER A 29 -4.64 -11.80 3.13
N ILE A 30 -4.06 -12.79 2.44
CA ILE A 30 -4.72 -13.51 1.37
C ILE A 30 -4.85 -14.99 1.74
N SER A 31 -6.02 -15.57 1.46
CA SER A 31 -6.23 -17.02 1.44
C SER A 31 -6.58 -17.48 0.03
N THR A 32 -6.28 -18.75 -0.27
CA THR A 32 -6.53 -19.34 -1.59
C THR A 32 -7.41 -20.57 -1.48
N THR A 33 -8.31 -20.74 -2.44
CA THR A 33 -9.12 -21.95 -2.62
C THR A 33 -9.12 -22.38 -4.09
N GLN A 34 -9.49 -23.63 -4.36
CA GLN A 34 -9.74 -24.07 -5.73
C GLN A 34 -10.86 -23.23 -6.34
N SER A 35 -10.63 -22.63 -7.51
CA SER A 35 -11.68 -21.89 -8.23
C SER A 35 -12.66 -22.88 -8.87
N THR A 36 -13.90 -22.42 -9.09
CA THR A 36 -14.90 -23.11 -9.92
C THR A 36 -14.52 -23.08 -11.41
N ARG A 37 -13.64 -22.17 -11.81
CA ARG A 37 -13.07 -22.10 -13.15
C ARG A 37 -11.90 -23.07 -13.29
N GLN A 38 -11.88 -23.80 -14.40
CA GLN A 38 -10.83 -24.77 -14.68
C GLN A 38 -9.46 -24.08 -14.75
N ASN A 39 -8.45 -24.68 -14.09
CA ASN A 39 -7.07 -24.18 -14.03
C ASN A 39 -6.91 -22.80 -13.38
N CYS A 40 -7.88 -22.38 -12.55
CA CYS A 40 -7.79 -21.13 -11.80
C CYS A 40 -7.75 -21.38 -10.28
N ILE A 41 -7.12 -20.45 -9.56
CA ILE A 41 -7.10 -20.37 -8.10
C ILE A 41 -7.90 -19.14 -7.69
N SER A 42 -8.79 -19.29 -6.71
CA SER A 42 -9.53 -18.17 -6.15
C SER A 42 -8.76 -17.58 -4.96
N TYR A 43 -8.49 -16.28 -5.01
CA TYR A 43 -7.80 -15.54 -3.97
C TYR A 43 -8.82 -14.70 -3.21
N THR A 44 -8.74 -14.69 -1.88
CA THR A 44 -9.57 -13.85 -1.03
C THR A 44 -8.68 -13.00 -0.13
N ALA A 45 -8.69 -11.69 -0.35
CA ALA A 45 -7.97 -10.73 0.47
C ALA A 45 -8.89 -10.15 1.55
N LYS A 46 -8.42 -10.10 2.81
CA LYS A 46 -9.19 -9.60 3.96
C LYS A 46 -8.55 -8.33 4.54
N ASN A 47 -9.36 -7.31 4.76
CA ASN A 47 -8.95 -6.16 5.56
C ASN A 47 -9.02 -6.49 7.06
N SER A 48 -7.86 -6.83 7.64
CA SER A 48 -7.71 -7.14 9.06
C SER A 48 -7.27 -5.94 9.90
N THR A 49 -7.24 -4.74 9.33
CA THR A 49 -6.57 -3.59 9.95
C THR A 49 -7.43 -2.77 10.92
N GLY A 50 -8.65 -3.23 11.21
CA GLY A 50 -9.58 -2.57 12.14
C GLY A 50 -10.24 -1.28 11.61
N ARG A 51 -9.79 -0.74 10.47
CA ARG A 51 -10.33 0.46 9.80
C ARG A 51 -10.47 0.24 8.30
N THR A 52 -11.27 1.07 7.63
CA THR A 52 -11.39 1.03 6.16
C THR A 52 -10.06 1.39 5.51
N VAL A 53 -9.64 0.59 4.54
CA VAL A 53 -8.49 0.88 3.68
C VAL A 53 -8.96 1.38 2.33
N ARG A 54 -8.17 2.21 1.67
CA ARG A 54 -8.43 2.77 0.34
C ARG A 54 -7.35 2.34 -0.64
N ASP A 55 -7.57 2.59 -1.92
CA ASP A 55 -6.60 2.32 -3.00
C ASP A 55 -6.06 0.88 -2.94
N VAL A 56 -6.98 -0.08 -2.77
CA VAL A 56 -6.65 -1.50 -2.65
C VAL A 56 -6.17 -2.00 -4.01
N GLN A 57 -4.90 -2.36 -4.10
CA GLN A 57 -4.25 -2.82 -5.31
C GLN A 57 -3.97 -4.32 -5.23
N VAL A 58 -4.51 -5.07 -6.18
CA VAL A 58 -4.10 -6.45 -6.44
C VAL A 58 -2.94 -6.41 -7.40
N ASN A 59 -1.74 -6.74 -6.92
CA ASN A 59 -0.51 -6.71 -7.68
C ASN A 59 -0.14 -8.12 -8.15
N ARG A 60 -0.02 -8.29 -9.47
CA ARG A 60 0.49 -9.51 -10.09
C ARG A 60 1.96 -9.35 -10.38
N ARG A 61 2.75 -10.32 -9.90
CA ARG A 61 4.20 -10.33 -9.99
C ARG A 61 4.70 -11.50 -10.81
N ASN A 62 5.74 -11.25 -11.59
CA ASN A 62 6.44 -12.29 -12.33
C ASN A 62 7.37 -13.09 -11.39
N SER A 63 8.07 -14.09 -11.91
CA SER A 63 9.00 -14.91 -11.13
C SER A 63 10.21 -14.15 -10.56
N LYS A 64 10.47 -12.93 -11.04
CA LYS A 64 11.50 -12.03 -10.51
C LYS A 64 10.97 -11.10 -9.41
N GLY A 65 9.68 -11.18 -9.09
CA GLY A 65 9.02 -10.32 -8.10
C GLY A 65 8.60 -8.95 -8.64
N GLU A 66 8.74 -8.69 -9.93
CA GLU A 66 8.38 -7.41 -10.56
C GLU A 66 6.86 -7.37 -10.81
N ILE A 67 6.21 -6.26 -10.45
CA ILE A 67 4.80 -6.05 -10.77
C ILE A 67 4.67 -5.83 -12.27
N PHE A 68 3.91 -6.68 -12.96
CA PHE A 68 3.64 -6.54 -14.38
C PHE A 68 2.18 -6.15 -14.67
N GLN A 69 1.29 -6.33 -13.69
CA GLN A 69 -0.11 -5.90 -13.77
C GLN A 69 -0.65 -5.59 -12.38
N ASN A 70 -1.50 -4.57 -12.29
CA ASN A 70 -2.25 -4.25 -11.09
C ASN A 70 -3.74 -4.03 -11.38
N TYR A 71 -4.59 -4.28 -10.37
CA TYR A 71 -6.01 -3.97 -10.41
C TYR A 71 -6.39 -3.15 -9.19
N LEU A 72 -7.15 -2.08 -9.39
CA LEU A 72 -7.59 -1.19 -8.33
C LEU A 72 -9.00 -1.58 -7.85
N ILE A 73 -9.15 -1.58 -6.54
CA ILE A 73 -10.43 -1.65 -5.82
C ILE A 73 -10.46 -0.42 -4.91
N ASP A 74 -11.49 0.42 -5.06
CA ASP A 74 -11.52 1.76 -4.45
C ASP A 74 -11.30 1.75 -2.93
N SER A 75 -12.06 0.93 -2.20
CA SER A 75 -11.91 0.79 -0.76
C SER A 75 -12.42 -0.55 -0.25
N LEU A 76 -11.90 -0.97 0.89
CA LEU A 76 -12.33 -2.18 1.58
C LEU A 76 -12.53 -1.88 3.07
N ALA A 77 -13.78 -1.97 3.53
CA ALA A 77 -14.12 -1.71 4.93
C ALA A 77 -13.48 -2.74 5.88
N ALA A 78 -13.36 -2.38 7.16
CA ALA A 78 -12.79 -3.26 8.17
C ALA A 78 -13.52 -4.61 8.24
N GLY A 79 -12.75 -5.70 8.26
CA GLY A 79 -13.29 -7.07 8.31
C GLY A 79 -13.89 -7.58 6.99
N LYS A 80 -14.02 -6.74 5.96
CA LYS A 80 -14.53 -7.15 4.65
C LYS A 80 -13.44 -7.83 3.82
N THR A 81 -13.91 -8.60 2.85
CA THR A 81 -13.09 -9.35 1.92
C THR A 81 -13.37 -8.92 0.49
N THR A 82 -12.37 -9.06 -0.36
CA THR A 82 -12.52 -9.04 -1.81
C THR A 82 -11.93 -10.32 -2.39
N SER A 83 -12.54 -10.84 -3.46
CA SER A 83 -12.14 -12.10 -4.07
C SER A 83 -11.98 -11.94 -5.57
N PHE A 84 -10.99 -12.65 -6.12
CA PHE A 84 -10.70 -12.66 -7.55
C PHE A 84 -10.06 -13.99 -7.94
N ASP A 85 -10.32 -14.42 -9.17
CA ASP A 85 -9.74 -15.65 -9.72
C ASP A 85 -8.52 -15.34 -10.56
N MET A 86 -7.46 -16.14 -10.39
CA MET A 86 -6.28 -16.12 -11.25
C MET A 86 -6.12 -17.45 -11.97
N CYS A 87 -5.97 -17.39 -13.28
CA CYS A 87 -5.92 -18.57 -14.17
C CYS A 87 -4.53 -18.82 -14.75
N ASP A 88 -3.50 -18.30 -14.09
CA ASP A 88 -2.11 -18.41 -14.51
C ASP A 88 -1.20 -18.54 -13.29
N SER A 89 0.09 -18.79 -13.53
CA SER A 89 1.10 -19.08 -12.51
C SER A 89 1.74 -17.83 -11.88
N SER A 90 1.06 -16.68 -11.90
CA SER A 90 1.60 -15.44 -11.34
C SER A 90 1.60 -15.44 -9.81
N PHE A 91 2.55 -14.74 -9.21
CA PHE A 91 2.50 -14.42 -7.79
C PHE A 91 1.56 -13.24 -7.56
N VAL A 92 0.80 -13.27 -6.46
CA VAL A 92 -0.18 -12.22 -6.14
C VAL A 92 0.05 -11.71 -4.74
N ASN A 93 0.02 -10.39 -4.60
CA ASN A 93 -0.13 -9.73 -3.30
C ASN A 93 -1.17 -8.62 -3.38
N VAL A 94 -1.75 -8.26 -2.24
CA VAL A 94 -2.74 -7.18 -2.16
C VAL A 94 -2.23 -6.14 -1.18
N GLU A 95 -2.08 -4.92 -1.69
CA GLU A 95 -1.63 -3.74 -0.95
C GLU A 95 -2.79 -2.76 -0.85
N ALA A 96 -2.83 -1.95 0.19
CA ALA A 96 -3.81 -0.88 0.35
C ALA A 96 -3.20 0.30 1.09
N ARG A 97 -3.89 1.43 1.11
CA ARG A 97 -3.51 2.62 1.87
C ARG A 97 -4.43 2.83 3.06
N GLN A 98 -3.86 3.27 4.17
CA GLN A 98 -4.57 3.68 5.38
C GLN A 98 -4.57 5.19 5.55
#